data_AF-T0WER2-F1
#
_entry.id   AF-T0WER2-F1
#
_cell.length_a   1.000
_cell.length_b   1.000
_cell.length_c   1.000
_cell.angle_alpha   90.00
_cell.angle_beta   90.00
_cell.angle_gamma   90.00
#
_symmetry.space_group_name_H-M   'P 1'
#
loop_
_entity.id
_entity.type
_entity.pdbx_description
1 polymer ?
#
loop_
_entity_poly.entity_id
_entity_poly.type
_entity_poly.pdbx_seq_one_letter_code
_entity_poly.pdbx_strand_id
1 'polypeptide(L)'
;MAKIDDSVKKKVPELRFPGFTDDWEERKLGEHAKYRRGSFPQPYGNKEWYDGEGAMPFVQVVDVTNKLTLVENTKQKISKLDSI
;
A
#
# COMPACT_ATOMS: atom_id res chain seq x y z
N MET A 1 -31.04 17.46 10.50
CA MET A 1 -29.62 17.54 10.09
C MET A 1 -28.92 18.55 10.98
N ALA A 2 -28.03 18.10 11.87
CA ALA A 2 -27.17 19.02 12.62
C ALA A 2 -26.05 19.49 11.69
N LYS A 3 -25.97 20.81 11.45
CA LYS A 3 -24.79 21.41 10.80
C LYS A 3 -23.69 21.47 11.85
N ILE A 4 -22.63 20.71 11.64
CA ILE A 4 -21.42 20.82 12.45
C ILE A 4 -20.72 22.09 11.96
N ASP A 5 -20.60 23.06 12.84
CA ASP A 5 -19.82 24.27 12.62
C ASP A 5 -18.32 23.89 12.68
N ASP A 6 -17.63 23.96 11.53
CA ASP A 6 -16.20 23.64 11.38
C ASP A 6 -15.28 24.80 11.85
N SER A 7 -15.81 25.83 12.55
CA SER A 7 -15.12 27.11 12.76
C SER A 7 -13.77 27.03 13.50
N VAL A 8 -13.46 26.03 14.34
CA VAL A 8 -12.07 25.84 14.82
C VAL A 8 -11.74 24.37 15.10
N LYS A 9 -11.54 23.56 14.06
CA LYS A 9 -10.76 22.31 14.25
C LYS A 9 -9.31 22.68 14.48
N LYS A 10 -8.82 22.46 15.72
CA LYS A 10 -7.40 22.58 16.06
C LYS A 10 -6.59 21.72 15.07
N LYS A 11 -5.72 22.33 14.27
CA LYS A 11 -4.85 21.63 13.30
C LYS A 11 -3.65 20.94 13.96
N VAL A 12 -3.70 20.73 15.26
CA VAL A 12 -2.63 20.12 16.05
C VAL A 12 -3.22 18.91 16.76
N PRO A 13 -2.60 17.72 16.61
CA PRO A 13 -3.07 16.49 17.25
C PRO A 13 -2.93 16.57 18.78
N GLU A 14 -3.76 15.80 19.49
CA GLU A 14 -3.75 15.75 20.96
C GLU A 14 -2.47 15.14 21.53
N LEU A 15 -1.85 14.21 20.80
CA LEU A 15 -0.57 13.59 21.13
C LEU A 15 0.45 13.91 20.03
N ARG A 16 1.62 14.39 20.44
CA ARG A 16 2.72 14.71 19.54
C ARG A 16 4.08 14.60 20.22
N PHE A 17 5.09 14.32 19.42
CA PHE A 17 6.47 14.39 19.89
C PHE A 17 6.86 15.85 20.19
N PRO A 18 7.63 16.11 21.27
CA PRO A 18 8.18 17.43 21.56
C PRO A 18 8.97 17.99 20.36
N GLY A 19 8.88 19.30 20.14
CA GLY A 19 9.57 19.99 19.04
C GLY A 19 8.81 20.07 17.72
N PHE A 20 7.67 19.38 17.57
CA PHE A 20 6.78 19.55 16.43
C PHE A 20 5.59 20.42 16.83
N THR A 21 5.68 21.74 16.65
CA THR A 21 4.63 22.69 17.09
C THR A 21 3.77 23.22 15.97
N ASP A 22 4.18 23.02 14.72
CA ASP A 22 3.50 23.58 13.55
C ASP A 22 2.14 22.92 13.30
N ASP A 23 1.21 23.66 12.70
CA ASP A 23 -0.10 23.15 12.31
C ASP A 23 0.03 22.06 11.22
N TRP A 24 -0.86 21.08 11.24
CA TRP A 24 -1.04 20.15 10.12
C TRP A 24 -1.65 20.88 8.94
N GLU A 25 -1.15 20.56 7.76
CA GLU A 25 -1.68 21.04 6.50
C GLU A 25 -2.27 19.87 5.71
N GLU A 26 -3.43 20.09 5.10
CA GLU A 26 -3.98 19.13 4.15
C GLU A 26 -3.17 19.18 2.86
N ARG A 27 -2.82 18.01 2.34
CA ARG A 27 -2.02 17.83 1.12
C ARG A 27 -2.58 16.70 0.27
N LYS A 28 -2.50 16.85 -1.05
CA LYS A 28 -2.89 15.76 -1.97
C LYS A 28 -1.78 14.73 -2.00
N LEU A 29 -2.12 13.46 -1.84
CA LEU A 29 -1.14 12.37 -1.87
C LEU A 29 -0.31 12.38 -3.17
N GLY A 30 -0.89 12.76 -4.31
CA GLY A 30 -0.18 12.82 -5.59
C GLY A 30 0.83 13.95 -5.74
N GLU A 31 0.81 14.94 -4.86
CA GLU A 31 1.84 15.99 -4.80
C GLU A 31 3.09 15.49 -4.03
N HIS A 32 2.93 14.46 -3.19
CA HIS A 32 3.98 13.97 -2.29
C HIS A 32 4.41 12.53 -2.54
N ALA A 33 3.70 11.77 -3.39
CA ALA A 33 4.02 10.38 -3.69
C ALA A 33 3.89 10.08 -5.19
N LYS A 34 4.80 9.23 -5.69
CA LYS A 34 4.68 8.62 -7.01
C LYS A 34 3.79 7.39 -6.91
N TYR A 35 2.94 7.19 -7.92
CA TYR A 35 2.09 6.00 -8.00
C TYR A 35 2.59 5.04 -9.05
N ARG A 36 2.60 3.75 -8.70
CA ARG A 36 2.74 2.64 -9.63
C ARG A 36 1.65 1.64 -9.32
N ARG A 37 0.93 1.21 -10.36
CA ARG A 37 -0.02 0.10 -10.24
C ARG A 37 0.73 -1.22 -10.34
N GLY A 38 0.34 -2.21 -9.54
CA GLY A 38 0.72 -3.60 -9.78
C GLY A 38 0.17 -4.11 -11.12
N SER A 39 0.78 -5.17 -11.65
CA SER A 39 0.29 -5.87 -12.83
C SER A 39 0.11 -7.35 -12.53
N PHE A 40 -0.65 -8.02 -13.37
CA PHE A 40 -0.72 -9.47 -13.43
C PHE A 40 -0.03 -9.94 -14.72
N PRO A 41 0.62 -11.12 -14.70
CA PRO A 41 1.17 -11.71 -15.91
C PRO A 41 0.09 -11.90 -16.97
N GLN A 42 0.42 -11.65 -18.23
CA GLN A 42 -0.46 -11.89 -19.37
C GLN A 42 0.17 -12.91 -20.34
N PRO A 43 -0.62 -13.81 -20.95
CA PRO A 43 -2.07 -13.94 -20.81
C PRO A 43 -2.47 -14.53 -19.46
N TYR A 44 -3.67 -14.17 -18.99
CA TYR A 44 -4.19 -14.66 -17.72
C TYR A 44 -4.28 -16.20 -17.72
N GLY A 45 -3.90 -16.80 -16.59
CA GLY A 45 -4.02 -18.24 -16.37
C GLY A 45 -2.89 -19.09 -16.95
N ASN A 46 -1.90 -18.52 -17.64
CA ASN A 46 -0.70 -19.28 -18.01
C ASN A 46 0.12 -19.60 -16.74
N LYS A 47 0.34 -20.89 -16.49
CA LYS A 47 1.04 -21.42 -15.33
C LYS A 47 2.55 -21.14 -15.36
N GLU A 48 3.12 -20.92 -16.53
CA GLU A 48 4.56 -20.65 -16.71
C GLU A 48 5.00 -19.32 -16.07
N TRP A 49 4.05 -18.42 -15.84
CA TRP A 49 4.30 -17.16 -15.14
C TRP A 49 4.47 -17.29 -13.64
N TYR A 50 4.19 -18.47 -13.09
CA TYR A 50 4.16 -18.68 -11.66
C TYR A 50 5.20 -19.72 -11.24
N ASP A 51 5.82 -19.43 -10.10
CA ASP A 51 6.81 -20.27 -9.44
C ASP A 51 8.01 -20.64 -10.34
N GLY A 52 8.80 -21.64 -9.94
CA GLY A 52 10.03 -22.03 -10.61
C GLY A 52 11.30 -21.47 -9.95
N GLU A 53 12.45 -21.78 -10.54
CA GLU A 53 13.75 -21.39 -10.01
C GLU A 53 13.92 -19.86 -10.08
N GLY A 54 14.24 -19.25 -8.93
CA GLY A 54 14.40 -17.80 -8.82
C GLY A 54 13.10 -17.01 -8.86
N ALA A 55 11.94 -17.66 -8.68
CA ALA A 55 10.66 -16.96 -8.61
C ALA A 55 10.57 -16.00 -7.42
N MET A 56 10.01 -14.82 -7.67
CA MET A 56 9.91 -13.73 -6.71
C MET A 56 8.54 -13.69 -6.03
N PRO A 57 8.44 -13.23 -4.77
CA PRO A 57 7.16 -13.11 -4.07
C PRO A 57 6.16 -12.26 -4.87
N PHE A 58 4.96 -12.80 -5.09
CA PHE A 58 3.87 -12.08 -5.71
C PHE A 58 2.81 -11.76 -4.67
N VAL A 59 2.86 -10.52 -4.16
CA VAL A 59 1.95 -10.08 -3.09
C VAL A 59 0.56 -9.84 -3.65
N GLN A 60 -0.41 -10.57 -3.13
CA GLN A 60 -1.83 -10.44 -3.42
C GLN A 60 -2.60 -10.10 -2.14
N VAL A 61 -3.90 -9.82 -2.26
CA VAL A 61 -4.78 -9.53 -1.11
C VAL A 61 -4.75 -10.66 -0.08
N VAL A 62 -4.64 -11.91 -0.54
CA VAL A 62 -4.60 -13.10 0.34
C VAL A 62 -3.34 -13.18 1.21
N ASP A 63 -2.29 -12.43 0.86
CA ASP A 63 -1.00 -12.42 1.57
C ASP A 63 -0.93 -11.36 2.67
N VAL A 64 -1.96 -10.52 2.81
CA VAL A 64 -2.06 -9.53 3.89
C VAL A 64 -2.87 -10.11 5.04
N THR A 65 -2.26 -10.20 6.22
CA THR A 65 -2.90 -10.74 7.42
C THR A 65 -3.86 -9.71 8.07
N ASN A 66 -4.73 -10.20 8.94
CA ASN A 66 -5.63 -9.35 9.74
C ASN A 66 -4.90 -8.35 10.66
N LYS A 67 -3.58 -8.50 10.85
CA LYS A 67 -2.75 -7.59 11.62
C LYS A 67 -2.07 -6.51 10.76
N LEU A 68 -2.48 -6.36 9.50
CA LEU A 68 -1.86 -5.44 8.53
C LEU A 68 -0.36 -5.74 8.32
N THR A 69 0.00 -7.02 8.36
CA THR A 69 1.36 -7.49 8.08
C THR A 69 1.35 -8.50 6.93
N LEU A 70 2.43 -8.57 6.17
CA LEU A 70 2.59 -9.57 5.12
C LEU A 70 2.90 -10.95 5.72
N VAL A 71 2.39 -12.01 5.08
CA VAL A 71 2.86 -13.37 5.34
C VAL A 71 4.34 -13.51 4.97
N GLU A 72 5.04 -14.42 5.65
CA GLU A 72 6.46 -14.68 5.37
C GLU A 72 6.69 -15.22 3.95
N ASN A 73 5.76 -16.05 3.46
CA ASN A 73 5.81 -16.63 2.13
C ASN A 73 4.48 -16.39 1.42
N THR A 74 4.52 -15.71 0.28
CA THR A 74 3.33 -15.46 -0.54
C THR A 74 2.77 -16.76 -1.08
N LYS A 75 1.44 -16.82 -1.25
CA LYS A 75 0.74 -17.99 -1.77
C LYS A 75 1.22 -18.39 -3.17
N GLN A 76 1.60 -17.41 -3.98
CA GLN A 76 2.16 -17.60 -5.32
C GLN A 76 3.42 -16.76 -5.47
N LYS A 77 4.34 -17.20 -6.32
CA LYS A 77 5.51 -16.43 -6.75
C LYS A 77 5.43 -16.18 -8.25
N ILE A 78 5.95 -15.05 -8.72
CA ILE A 78 6.09 -14.76 -10.16
C ILE A 78 7.41 -15.34 -10.64
N SER A 79 7.37 -16.08 -11.74
CA SER A 79 8.54 -16.69 -12.36
C SER A 79 9.46 -15.63 -12.97
N LYS A 80 10.75 -15.96 -13.14
CA LYS A 80 11.70 -15.08 -13.81
C LYS A 80 11.36 -14.83 -15.29
N LEU A 81 10.55 -15.70 -15.90
CA LEU A 81 10.11 -15.56 -17.30
C LEU A 81 9.17 -14.36 -17.51
N ASP A 82 8.43 -13.94 -16.48
CA ASP A 82 7.60 -12.74 -16.49
C ASP A 82 8.34 -11.50 -15.92
N SER A 83 9.60 -11.65 -15.52
CA SER A 83 10.41 -10.54 -15.03
C SER A 83 10.96 -9.75 -16.22
N ILE A 84 10.15 -8.82 -16.75
CA ILE A 84 10.59 -7.73 -17.65
C ILE A 84 11.44 -6.73 -16.85
#